data_AF-A0A956YLI3-F1
#
_entry.id   AF-A0A956YLI3-F1
#
_cell.length_a   1.000
_cell.length_b   1.000
_cell.length_c   1.000
_cell.angle_alpha   90.00
_cell.angle_beta   90.00
_cell.angle_gamma   90.00
#
_symmetry.space_group_name_H-M   'P 1'
#
loop_
_entity.id
_entity.type
_entity.pdbx_description
1 polymer ?
#
loop_
_entity_poly.entity_id
_entity_poly.type
_entity_poly.pdbx_seq_one_letter_code
_entity_poly.pdbx_strand_id
1 'polypeptide(L)'
;MIANLTGRQKGIVGLAVATAVIHLVLAVLSRDFPMFLILFILNGLGYLALVAGLYFLPQLSSQRSLVRWAFLGFTAVTFILYFVFNWPDIWGPIGLVDKAIELVLIIFLWQEK
;
A
#
# COMPACT_ATOMS: atom_id res chain seq x y z
N MET A 1 -22.91 -6.41 -6.66
CA MET A 1 -22.87 -4.99 -7.11
C MET A 1 -21.44 -4.66 -7.49
N ILE A 2 -21.18 -4.29 -8.74
CA ILE A 2 -19.88 -3.72 -9.12
C ILE A 2 -19.86 -2.30 -8.54
N ALA A 3 -18.89 -1.98 -7.69
CA ALA A 3 -18.79 -0.65 -7.10
C ALA A 3 -18.56 0.39 -8.22
N ASN A 4 -19.44 1.37 -8.35
CA ASN A 4 -19.24 2.52 -9.23
C ASN A 4 -18.22 3.47 -8.60
N LEU A 5 -16.92 3.16 -8.79
CA LEU A 5 -15.83 3.93 -8.22
C LEU A 5 -15.62 5.26 -8.97
N THR A 6 -15.39 6.33 -8.21
CA THR A 6 -14.96 7.63 -8.77
C THR A 6 -13.56 7.55 -9.37
N GLY A 7 -13.14 8.56 -10.14
CA GLY A 7 -11.78 8.60 -10.70
C GLY A 7 -10.68 8.50 -9.63
N ARG A 8 -10.86 9.17 -8.49
CA ARG A 8 -9.92 9.10 -7.36
C ARG A 8 -9.89 7.72 -6.73
N GLN A 9 -11.06 7.11 -6.53
CA GLN A 9 -11.15 5.76 -5.96
C GLN A 9 -10.48 4.73 -6.86
N LYS A 10 -10.67 4.82 -8.18
CA LYS A 10 -9.92 4.01 -9.14
C LYS A 10 -8.41 4.23 -9.03
N GLY A 11 -7.99 5.49 -8.83
CA GLY A 11 -6.59 5.84 -8.55
C GLY A 11 -6.06 5.17 -7.29
N ILE A 12 -6.79 5.26 -6.16
CA ILE A 12 -6.43 4.61 -4.90
C ILE A 12 -6.31 3.10 -5.10
N VAL A 13 -7.28 2.47 -5.78
CA VAL A 13 -7.22 1.04 -6.08
C VAL A 13 -6.01 0.69 -6.93
N GLY A 14 -5.76 1.44 -8.00
CA GLY A 14 -4.64 1.20 -8.91
C GLY A 14 -3.28 1.34 -8.20
N LEU A 15 -3.08 2.41 -7.44
CA LEU A 15 -1.84 2.66 -6.70
C LEU A 15 -1.63 1.60 -5.61
N ALA A 16 -2.68 1.22 -4.88
CA ALA A 16 -2.62 0.17 -3.86
C ALA A 16 -2.24 -1.19 -4.46
N VAL A 17 -2.86 -1.57 -5.57
CA VAL A 17 -2.57 -2.83 -6.27
C VAL A 17 -1.15 -2.81 -6.85
N ALA A 18 -0.72 -1.69 -7.44
CA ALA A 18 0.66 -1.55 -7.93
C ALA A 18 1.68 -1.72 -6.80
N THR A 19 1.47 -1.03 -5.67
CA THR A 19 2.30 -1.14 -4.47
C THR A 19 2.33 -2.58 -3.95
N ALA A 20 1.16 -3.24 -3.88
CA ALA A 20 1.07 -4.63 -3.44
C ALA A 20 1.86 -5.58 -4.34
N VAL A 21 1.74 -5.43 -5.66
CA VAL A 21 2.50 -6.23 -6.63
C VAL A 21 4.00 -6.02 -6.47
N ILE A 22 4.46 -4.76 -6.32
CA ILE A 22 5.88 -4.47 -6.09
C ILE A 22 6.37 -5.17 -4.81
N HIS A 23 5.63 -5.09 -3.71
CA HIS A 23 6.00 -5.77 -2.48
C HIS A 23 6.06 -7.29 -2.66
N LEU A 24 5.10 -7.91 -3.34
CA LEU A 24 5.14 -9.35 -3.61
C LEU A 24 6.31 -9.75 -4.53
N VAL A 25 6.68 -8.91 -5.49
CA VAL A 25 7.90 -9.10 -6.30
C VAL A 25 9.14 -9.01 -5.42
N LEU A 26 9.25 -7.99 -4.56
CA LEU A 26 10.35 -7.83 -3.62
C LEU A 26 10.44 -9.01 -2.65
N ALA A 27 9.32 -9.58 -2.22
CA ALA A 27 9.30 -10.80 -1.42
C ALA A 27 10.03 -11.96 -2.13
N VAL A 28 9.71 -12.20 -3.40
CA VAL A 28 10.37 -13.24 -4.21
C VAL A 28 11.86 -12.94 -4.39
N LEU A 29 12.21 -11.68 -4.63
CA LEU A 29 13.61 -11.25 -4.78
C LEU A 29 14.40 -11.33 -3.47
N SER A 30 13.74 -11.22 -2.32
CA SER A 30 14.33 -11.31 -0.98
C SER A 30 14.14 -12.69 -0.33
N ARG A 31 13.87 -13.75 -1.09
CA ARG A 31 13.60 -15.11 -0.59
C ARG A 31 14.68 -15.68 0.33
N ASP A 32 15.93 -15.26 0.16
CA ASP A 32 17.07 -15.70 0.96
C ASP A 32 17.21 -14.93 2.29
N PHE A 33 16.34 -13.93 2.52
CA PHE A 33 16.26 -13.12 3.74
C PHE A 33 14.88 -13.27 4.40
N PRO A 34 14.70 -14.26 5.31
CA PRO A 34 13.38 -14.65 5.80
C PRO A 34 12.55 -13.51 6.42
N MET A 35 13.22 -12.59 7.13
CA MET A 35 12.56 -11.41 7.70
C MET A 35 11.95 -10.53 6.61
N PHE A 36 12.72 -10.16 5.58
CA PHE A 36 12.24 -9.31 4.50
C PHE A 36 11.21 -10.02 3.61
N LEU A 37 11.40 -11.31 3.34
CA LEU A 37 10.41 -12.15 2.66
C LEU A 37 9.03 -12.03 3.32
N ILE A 38 8.97 -12.26 4.64
CA ILE A 38 7.71 -12.21 5.40
C ILE A 38 7.15 -10.79 5.42
N LEU A 39 7.99 -9.78 5.71
CA LEU A 39 7.55 -8.38 5.75
C LEU A 39 6.97 -7.92 4.41
N PHE A 40 7.59 -8.29 3.29
CA PHE A 40 7.09 -7.92 1.97
C PHE A 40 5.79 -8.65 1.61
N ILE A 41 5.64 -9.93 1.96
CA ILE A 41 4.36 -10.65 1.80
C ILE A 41 3.25 -9.98 2.60
N LEU A 42 3.50 -9.71 3.89
CA LEU A 42 2.52 -9.07 4.76
C LEU A 42 2.16 -7.67 4.28
N ASN A 43 3.11 -6.91 3.73
CA ASN A 43 2.83 -5.62 3.14
C ASN A 43 1.93 -5.74 1.91
N GLY A 44 2.28 -6.60 0.95
CA GLY A 44 1.46 -6.82 -0.23
C GLY A 44 0.03 -7.22 0.12
N LEU A 45 -0.14 -8.15 1.05
CA LEU A 45 -1.46 -8.56 1.55
C LEU A 45 -2.16 -7.44 2.31
N GLY A 46 -1.45 -6.65 3.11
CA GLY A 46 -1.98 -5.50 3.84
C GLY A 46 -2.61 -4.47 2.91
N TYR A 47 -1.90 -4.09 1.83
CA TYR A 47 -2.43 -3.19 0.80
C TYR A 47 -3.70 -3.73 0.15
N LEU A 48 -3.72 -5.01 -0.25
CA LEU A 48 -4.88 -5.65 -0.85
C LEU A 48 -6.06 -5.75 0.12
N ALA A 49 -5.82 -6.09 1.38
CA ALA A 49 -6.84 -6.18 2.40
C ALA A 49 -7.47 -4.82 2.72
N LEU A 50 -6.64 -3.77 2.84
CA LEU A 50 -7.11 -2.41 3.16
C LEU A 50 -7.91 -1.81 2.01
N VAL A 51 -7.48 -1.97 0.76
CA VAL A 51 -8.25 -1.50 -0.40
C VAL A 51 -9.54 -2.29 -0.59
N ALA A 52 -9.50 -3.62 -0.37
CA ALA A 52 -10.70 -4.45 -0.37
C ALA A 52 -11.68 -4.01 0.73
N GLY A 53 -11.18 -3.76 1.94
CA GLY A 53 -11.98 -3.29 3.06
C GLY A 53 -12.61 -1.92 2.81
N LEU A 54 -11.88 -1.00 2.18
CA LEU A 54 -12.35 0.36 1.95
C LEU A 54 -13.50 0.43 0.94
N TYR A 55 -13.42 -0.35 -0.14
CA TYR A 55 -14.34 -0.21 -1.28
C TYR A 55 -15.18 -1.43 -1.62
N PHE A 56 -14.74 -2.64 -1.27
CA PHE A 56 -15.33 -3.89 -1.77
C PHE A 56 -15.99 -4.75 -0.68
N LEU A 57 -15.76 -4.48 0.60
CA LEU A 57 -16.40 -5.17 1.73
C LEU A 57 -17.54 -4.34 2.33
N PRO A 58 -18.82 -4.70 2.08
CA PRO A 58 -19.96 -3.96 2.62
C PRO A 58 -20.02 -3.96 4.16
N GLN A 59 -19.46 -4.98 4.81
CA GLN A 59 -19.44 -5.12 6.27
C GLN A 59 -18.65 -4.00 6.95
N LEU A 60 -17.67 -3.42 6.25
CA LEU A 60 -16.85 -2.32 6.74
C LEU A 60 -17.36 -0.94 6.29
N SER A 61 -18.52 -0.87 5.63
CA SER A 61 -19.10 0.39 5.13
C SER A 61 -19.30 1.45 6.23
N SER A 62 -19.74 1.04 7.42
CA SER A 62 -19.89 1.92 8.58
C SER A 62 -18.56 2.40 9.17
N GLN A 63 -17.47 1.69 8.89
CA GLN A 63 -16.13 1.95 9.41
C GLN A 63 -15.19 2.51 8.33
N ARG A 64 -15.72 2.95 7.18
CA ARG A 64 -14.92 3.43 6.03
C ARG A 64 -13.90 4.50 6.41
N SER A 65 -14.27 5.45 7.28
CA SER A 65 -13.33 6.48 7.76
C SER A 65 -12.17 5.85 8.54
N LEU A 66 -12.44 4.88 9.42
CA LEU A 66 -11.41 4.16 10.17
C LEU A 66 -10.51 3.36 9.22
N VAL A 67 -11.08 2.62 8.26
CA VAL A 67 -10.32 1.85 7.27
C VAL A 67 -9.45 2.77 6.42
N ARG A 68 -9.95 3.94 5.99
CA ARG A 68 -9.20 4.94 5.25
C ARG A 68 -8.01 5.48 6.06
N TRP A 69 -8.23 5.81 7.33
CA TRP A 69 -7.15 6.28 8.21
C TRP A 69 -6.12 5.19 8.51
N ALA A 70 -6.56 3.95 8.75
CA ALA A 70 -5.68 2.80 8.88
C ALA A 70 -4.85 2.60 7.62
N PHE A 71 -5.47 2.73 6.44
CA PHE A 71 -4.78 2.62 5.17
C PHE A 71 -3.73 3.72 4.99
N LEU A 72 -4.09 4.97 5.27
CA LEU A 72 -3.16 6.09 5.22
C LEU A 72 -1.97 5.88 6.17
N GLY A 73 -2.24 5.51 7.43
CA GLY A 73 -1.21 5.26 8.43
C GLY A 73 -0.30 4.10 8.04
N PHE A 74 -0.88 3.01 7.51
CA PHE A 74 -0.13 1.86 7.02
C PHE A 74 0.84 2.27 5.90
N THR A 75 0.36 2.96 4.87
CA THR A 75 1.19 3.46 3.76
C THR A 75 2.25 4.46 4.22
N ALA A 76 1.96 5.31 5.21
CA ALA A 76 2.96 6.22 5.77
C ALA A 76 4.08 5.47 6.50
N VAL A 77 3.74 4.42 7.25
CA VAL A 77 4.73 3.57 7.93
C VAL A 77 5.62 2.84 6.92
N THR A 78 5.05 2.23 5.88
CA THR A 78 5.85 1.53 4.85
C THR A 78 6.77 2.50 4.10
N PHE A 79 6.28 3.71 3.82
CA PHE A 79 7.06 4.77 3.20
C PHE A 79 8.29 5.14 4.05
N ILE A 80 8.10 5.36 5.35
CA ILE A 80 9.19 5.72 6.27
C ILE A 80 10.17 4.55 6.44
N LEU A 81 9.67 3.33 6.63
CA LEU A 81 10.49 2.15 6.89
C LEU A 81 11.44 1.82 5.75
N TYR A 82 11.11 2.17 4.51
CA TYR A 82 12.05 2.08 3.39
C TYR A 82 13.36 2.82 3.68
N PHE A 83 13.29 4.08 4.08
CA PHE A 83 14.48 4.89 4.36
C PHE A 83 15.23 4.40 5.59
N VAL A 84 14.52 3.87 6.60
CA VAL A 84 15.13 3.30 7.80
C VAL A 84 15.93 2.04 7.48
N PHE A 85 15.36 1.10 6.71
CA PHE A 85 16.01 -0.18 6.42
C PHE A 85 17.07 -0.12 5.32
N ASN A 86 16.98 0.85 4.41
CA ASN A 86 17.94 0.98 3.31
C ASN A 86 19.03 2.03 3.61
N TRP A 87 19.02 2.68 4.77
CA TRP A 87 20.05 3.66 5.11
C TRP A 87 21.46 3.00 5.17
N PRO A 88 22.50 3.63 4.58
CA PRO A 88 22.52 4.92 3.89
C PRO A 88 22.21 4.87 2.38
N ASP A 89 22.11 3.68 1.78
CA ASP A 89 21.87 3.52 0.35
C ASP A 89 20.37 3.41 -0.01
N ILE A 90 19.77 4.58 -0.22
CA ILE A 90 18.34 4.74 -0.54
C ILE A 90 18.06 4.85 -2.04
N TRP A 91 19.03 4.54 -2.91
CA TRP A 91 18.93 4.83 -4.35
C TRP A 91 18.45 3.66 -5.20
N GLY A 92 17.98 2.58 -4.56
CA GLY A 92 17.40 1.43 -5.23
C GLY A 92 16.21 1.84 -6.14
N PRO A 93 16.30 1.66 -7.48
CA PRO A 93 15.30 2.19 -8.41
C PRO A 93 13.88 1.70 -8.15
N ILE A 94 13.70 0.40 -7.88
CA ILE A 94 12.38 -0.19 -7.59
C ILE A 94 11.79 0.39 -6.30
N GLY A 95 12.62 0.57 -5.26
CA GLY A 95 12.19 1.13 -3.98
C GLY A 95 11.74 2.59 -4.10
N LEU A 96 12.48 3.41 -4.84
CA LEU A 96 12.12 4.81 -5.06
C LEU A 96 10.85 4.97 -5.91
N VAL A 97 10.67 4.13 -6.93
CA VAL A 97 9.41 4.09 -7.72
C VAL A 97 8.23 3.72 -6.82
N ASP A 98 8.37 2.70 -5.98
CA ASP A 98 7.35 2.30 -5.02
C ASP A 98 7.03 3.43 -4.03
N LYS A 99 8.05 4.13 -3.51
CA LYS A 99 7.82 5.27 -2.61
C LYS A 99 7.10 6.43 -3.30
N ALA A 100 7.37 6.69 -4.58
CA ALA A 100 6.62 7.70 -5.33
C ALA A 100 5.13 7.32 -5.47
N ILE A 101 4.84 6.04 -5.73
CA ILE A 101 3.47 5.51 -5.78
C ILE A 101 2.77 5.65 -4.42
N GLU A 102 3.44 5.26 -3.34
CA GLU A 102 2.94 5.38 -1.97
C GLU A 102 2.67 6.83 -1.57
N LEU A 103 3.55 7.77 -1.96
CA LEU A 103 3.36 9.19 -1.69
C LEU A 103 2.08 9.72 -2.36
N VAL A 104 1.85 9.37 -3.62
CA VAL A 104 0.61 9.74 -4.33
C VAL A 104 -0.60 9.08 -3.67
N LEU A 105 -0.48 7.83 -3.23
CA LEU A 105 -1.54 7.12 -2.52
C LEU A 105 -1.90 7.80 -1.19
N ILE A 106 -0.91 8.24 -0.41
CA ILE A 106 -1.12 9.02 0.83
C ILE A 106 -1.92 10.29 0.53
N ILE A 107 -1.53 11.04 -0.52
CA ILE A 107 -2.23 12.26 -0.92
C ILE A 107 -3.69 11.95 -1.29
N PHE A 108 -3.93 10.87 -2.03
CA PHE A 108 -5.28 10.50 -2.45
C PHE A 108 -6.13 10.04 -1.27
N LEU A 109 -5.59 9.23 -0.36
CA LEU A 109 -6.26 8.79 0.86
C LEU A 109 -6.57 9.97 1.80
N TRP A 110 -5.67 10.95 1.88
CA TRP A 110 -5.89 12.17 2.65
C TRP A 110 -7.06 13.00 2.11
N GLN A 111 -7.19 13.09 0.78
CA GLN A 111 -8.25 13.84 0.11
C GLN A 111 -9.58 13.07 0.00
N GLU A 112 -9.56 11.74 0.16
CA GLU A 112 -10.76 10.89 0.16
C GLU A 112 -11.62 11.20 1.39
N LYS A 113 -12.93 11.33 1.17
CA LYS A 113 -13.93 11.69 2.20
C LYS A 113 -14.74 10.48 2.62
#